data_AF-A0A318CSG1-F1
#
_entry.id   AF-A0A318CSG1-F1
#
_cell.length_a   1.000
_cell.length_b   1.000
_cell.length_c   1.000
_cell.angle_alpha   90.00
_cell.angle_beta   90.00
_cell.angle_gamma   90.00
#
_symmetry.space_group_name_H-M   'P 1'
#
loop_
_entity.id
_entity.type
_entity.pdbx_description
1 polymer ?
#
loop_
_entity_poly.entity_id
_entity_poly.type
_entity_poly.pdbx_seq_one_letter_code
_entity_poly.pdbx_strand_id
1 'polypeptide(L)'
;MAALKGHQTANGIASEFGVHASQVNRWKKEAIEVLPSVFGNTQSKREKEIENERDRLYQQIGKLQVEVDWLKKTPDICYECC
;
A
#
# COMPACT_ATOMS: atom_id res chain seq x y z
N MET A 1 -26.60 7.57 12.16
CA MET A 1 -25.82 7.26 10.93
C MET A 1 -26.78 7.07 9.76
N ALA A 2 -27.25 8.14 9.11
CA ALA A 2 -28.30 8.07 8.09
C ALA A 2 -27.92 8.62 6.70
N ALA A 3 -26.80 9.35 6.57
CA ALA A 3 -26.41 9.98 5.30
C ALA A 3 -25.78 9.04 4.25
N LEU A 4 -25.35 7.85 4.65
CA LEU A 4 -24.70 6.88 3.74
C LEU A 4 -25.68 5.89 3.10
N LYS A 5 -26.90 5.81 3.61
CA LYS A 5 -27.98 4.98 3.07
C LYS A 5 -28.87 5.96 2.31
N GLY A 6 -29.01 5.82 0.99
CA GLY A 6 -29.67 6.78 0.08
C GLY A 6 -31.18 7.04 0.31
N HIS A 7 -31.65 6.99 1.55
CA HIS A 7 -33.01 7.24 1.98
C HIS A 7 -33.38 8.72 2.02
N GLN A 8 -32.40 9.63 2.03
CA GLN A 8 -32.65 11.08 2.00
C GLN A 8 -31.85 11.74 0.88
N THR A 9 -32.50 12.62 0.12
CA THR A 9 -31.83 13.43 -0.92
C THR A 9 -31.00 14.54 -0.26
N ALA A 10 -29.98 15.06 -0.96
CA ALA A 10 -29.16 16.15 -0.44
C ALA A 10 -30.00 17.39 -0.05
N ASN A 11 -31.11 17.63 -0.76
CA ASN A 11 -32.06 18.70 -0.44
C ASN A 11 -32.89 18.40 0.82
N GLY A 12 -33.23 17.14 1.09
CA GLY A 12 -33.92 16.76 2.34
C GLY A 12 -33.03 17.00 3.55
N ILE A 13 -31.78 16.57 3.48
CA ILE A 13 -30.77 16.77 4.54
C ILE A 13 -30.46 18.26 4.71
N ALA A 14 -30.35 19.00 3.61
CA ALA A 14 -30.17 20.45 3.64
C ALA A 14 -31.27 21.16 4.42
N SER A 15 -32.53 20.82 4.14
CA SER A 15 -33.69 21.40 4.82
C SER A 15 -33.82 20.96 6.28
N GLU A 16 -33.55 19.68 6.59
CA GLU A 16 -33.63 19.12 7.94
C GLU A 16 -32.60 19.78 8.89
N PHE A 17 -31.39 20.01 8.41
CA PHE A 17 -30.27 20.52 9.21
C PHE A 17 -29.96 22.00 8.96
N GLY A 18 -30.75 22.70 8.14
CA GLY A 18 -30.55 24.11 7.84
C GLY A 18 -29.24 24.42 7.12
N VAL A 19 -28.68 23.46 6.38
CA VAL A 19 -27.42 23.60 5.64
C VAL A 19 -27.68 23.66 4.13
N HIS A 20 -26.80 24.28 3.35
CA HIS A 20 -27.01 24.36 1.90
C HIS A 20 -26.72 22.99 1.22
N ALA A 21 -27.53 22.61 0.23
CA ALA A 21 -27.39 21.33 -0.47
C ALA A 21 -25.99 21.13 -1.12
N SER A 22 -25.33 22.22 -1.52
CA SER A 22 -23.93 22.14 -2.01
C SER A 22 -22.95 21.67 -0.94
N GLN A 23 -23.17 22.03 0.33
CA GLN A 23 -22.33 21.61 1.46
C GLN A 23 -22.51 20.11 1.73
N VAL A 24 -23.76 19.63 1.71
CA VAL A 24 -24.09 18.21 1.87
C VAL A 24 -23.44 17.38 0.77
N ASN A 25 -23.52 17.83 -0.49
CA ASN A 25 -22.88 17.15 -1.62
C ASN A 25 -21.36 17.13 -1.51
N ARG A 26 -20.74 18.25 -1.08
CA ARG A 26 -19.29 18.32 -0.85
C ARG A 26 -18.85 17.32 0.21
N TRP A 27 -19.48 17.33 1.39
CA TRP A 27 -19.13 16.40 2.47
C TRP A 27 -19.38 14.93 2.09
N LYS A 28 -20.43 14.65 1.31
CA LYS A 28 -20.66 13.31 0.78
C LYS A 28 -19.52 12.85 -0.12
N LYS A 29 -19.03 13.73 -1.00
CA LYS A 29 -17.89 13.43 -1.87
C LYS A 29 -16.63 13.18 -1.06
N GLU A 30 -16.29 14.08 -0.14
CA GLU A 30 -15.14 13.94 0.76
C GLU A 30 -15.20 12.64 1.58
N ALA A 31 -16.37 12.31 2.13
CA ALA A 31 -16.56 11.07 2.86
C ALA A 31 -16.29 9.84 1.97
N ILE A 32 -16.83 9.80 0.74
CA ILE A 32 -16.61 8.68 -0.17
C ILE A 32 -15.14 8.53 -0.56
N GLU A 33 -14.42 9.63 -0.74
CA GLU A 33 -12.98 9.60 -1.07
C GLU A 33 -12.12 9.10 0.10
N VAL A 34 -12.50 9.44 1.34
CA VAL A 34 -11.76 9.06 2.55
C VAL A 34 -12.15 7.66 3.07
N LEU A 35 -13.36 7.19 2.79
CA LEU A 35 -13.86 5.88 3.24
C LEU A 35 -12.90 4.72 2.88
N PRO A 36 -12.37 4.58 1.64
CA PRO A 36 -11.39 3.55 1.31
C PRO A 36 -10.05 3.71 2.02
N SER A 37 -9.66 4.92 2.45
CA SER A 37 -8.40 5.10 3.18
C SER A 37 -8.54 4.71 4.66
N VAL A 38 -9.72 4.97 5.25
CA VAL A 38 -10.01 4.74 6.67
C VAL A 38 -10.52 3.31 6.92
N PHE A 39 -11.36 2.78 6.02
CA PHE A 39 -11.95 1.45 6.12
C PHE A 39 -11.39 0.46 5.11
N GLY A 40 -10.53 0.89 4.19
CA GLY A 40 -9.82 -0.04 3.31
C GLY A 40 -8.74 -0.79 4.05
N ASN A 41 -8.37 -1.95 3.51
CA ASN A 41 -7.34 -2.81 4.07
C ASN A 41 -5.92 -2.31 3.73
N THR A 42 -5.66 -1.02 3.99
CA THR A 42 -4.39 -0.33 3.73
C THR A 42 -3.25 -0.94 4.54
N GLN A 43 -3.53 -1.45 5.74
CA GLN A 43 -2.54 -2.16 6.56
C GLN A 43 -2.10 -3.47 5.90
N SER A 44 -3.02 -4.35 5.50
CA SER A 44 -2.64 -5.61 4.83
C SER A 44 -1.94 -5.37 3.49
N LYS A 45 -2.34 -4.32 2.75
CA LYS A 45 -1.63 -3.94 1.52
C LYS A 45 -0.18 -3.52 1.82
N ARG A 46 0.03 -2.71 2.85
CA ARG A 46 1.37 -2.29 3.29
C ARG A 46 2.20 -3.48 3.79
N GLU A 47 1.62 -4.37 4.58
CA GLU A 47 2.29 -5.59 5.04
C GLU A 47 2.73 -6.46 3.86
N LYS A 48 1.87 -6.61 2.85
CA LYS A 48 2.20 -7.35 1.62
C LYS A 48 3.31 -6.69 0.81
N GLU A 49 3.31 -5.36 0.73
CA GLU A 49 4.39 -4.60 0.08
C GLU A 49 5.73 -4.79 0.81
N ILE A 50 5.72 -4.75 2.15
CA ILE A 50 6.91 -5.00 2.97
C ILE A 50 7.42 -6.43 2.81
N GLU A 51 6.52 -7.42 2.79
CA GLU A 51 6.89 -8.82 2.59
C GLU A 51 7.53 -9.05 1.21
N ASN A 52 6.93 -8.50 0.16
CA ASN A 52 7.49 -8.57 -1.19
C ASN A 52 8.89 -7.93 -1.29
N GLU A 53 9.11 -6.82 -0.60
CA GLU A 53 10.42 -6.17 -0.57
C GLU A 53 11.45 -7.02 0.19
N ARG A 54 11.06 -7.62 1.32
CA ARG A 54 11.91 -8.55 2.06
C ARG A 54 12.32 -9.74 1.21
N ASP A 55 11.39 -10.35 0.48
CA ASP A 55 11.68 -11.49 -0.39
C ASP A 55 12.70 -11.12 -1.47
N ARG A 56 12.55 -9.96 -2.11
CA ARG A 56 13.50 -9.45 -3.10
C ARG A 56 14.90 -9.26 -2.51
N LEU A 57 14.98 -8.66 -1.31
CA LEU A 57 16.25 -8.44 -0.64
C LEU A 57 16.93 -9.76 -0.27
N TYR A 58 16.18 -10.75 0.25
CA TYR A 58 16.75 -12.06 0.56
C TYR A 58 17.26 -12.79 -0.68
N GLN A 59 16.53 -12.70 -1.80
CA GLN A 59 17.01 -13.25 -3.09
C GLN A 59 18.32 -12.60 -3.55
N GLN A 60 18.43 -11.28 -3.44
CA GLN A 60 19.66 -10.56 -3.80
C GLN A 60 20.83 -10.95 -2.88
N ILE A 61 20.59 -11.03 -1.57
CA ILE A 61 21.61 -11.47 -0.61
C ILE A 61 22.09 -12.89 -0.94
N GLY A 62 21.17 -13.81 -1.22
CA GLY A 62 21.53 -15.18 -1.59
C GLY A 62 22.37 -15.24 -2.87
N LYS A 63 22.01 -14.46 -3.89
CA LYS A 63 22.81 -14.36 -5.13
C LYS A 63 24.21 -13.81 -4.85
N LEU A 64 24.31 -12.71 -4.11
CA LEU A 64 25.59 -12.09 -3.77
C LEU A 64 26.47 -13.02 -2.93
N GLN A 65 25.89 -13.79 -2.00
CA GLN A 65 26.62 -14.76 -1.21
C GLN A 65 27.27 -15.83 -2.09
N VAL A 66 26.52 -16.38 -3.07
CA VAL A 66 27.06 -17.35 -4.03
C VAL A 66 28.16 -16.76 -4.89
N GLU A 67 27.98 -15.53 -5.38
CA GLU A 67 29.01 -14.83 -6.17
C GLU A 67 30.29 -14.61 -5.36
N VAL A 68 30.17 -14.18 -4.10
CA VAL A 68 31.29 -14.00 -3.18
C VAL A 68 31.98 -15.33 -2.88
N ASP A 69 31.22 -16.39 -2.62
CA ASP A 69 31.79 -17.72 -2.32
C ASP A 69 32.48 -18.33 -3.54
N TRP A 70 31.96 -18.07 -4.75
CA TRP A 70 32.63 -18.44 -6.00
C TRP A 70 33.96 -17.71 -6.15
N LEU A 71 33.97 -16.38 -5.95
CA LEU A 71 35.17 -15.55 -6.02
C LEU A 71 36.21 -15.91 -4.96
N LYS A 72 35.80 -16.34 -3.77
CA LYS A 72 36.71 -16.82 -2.71
C LYS A 72 37.31 -18.18 -3.03
N LYS A 73 36.68 -18.99 -3.89
CA LYS A 73 37.15 -20.32 -4.28
C LYS A 73 38.07 -20.31 -5.50
N THR A 74 38.04 -19.24 -6.30
CA THR A 74 38.87 -19.09 -7.50
C THR A 74 40.35 -18.70 -7.28
N PRO A 75 40.81 -18.06 -6.18
CA PRO A 75 42.20 -17.62 -6.04
C PRO A 75 43.18 -18.78 -5.79
N ASP A 76 42.68 -20.01 -5.53
CA ASP A 76 43.51 -21.20 -5.33
C ASP A 76 43.85 -21.96 -6.63
N ILE A 77 43.45 -21.46 -7.81
CA ILE A 77 43.72 -22.14 -9.08
C ILE A 77 44.72 -21.33 -9.92
N CYS A 78 45.97 -21.83 -9.89
CA CYS A 78 47.09 -21.61 -10.81
C CYS A 78 48.01 -20.39 -10.63
N TYR A 79 49.01 -20.53 -9.75
CA TYR A 79 50.31 -19.83 -9.87
C TYR A 79 51.52 -20.78 -10.03
N GLU A 80 51.29 -22.06 -10.33
CA GLU A 80 52.35 -22.97 -10.78
C GLU A 80 51.88 -23.69 -12.05
N CYS A 81 52.03 -23.01 -13.18
CA CYS A 81 52.11 -23.67 -14.48
C CYS A 81 53.54 -23.45 -14.96
N CYS A 82 54.44 -24.33 -14.50
CA CYS A 82 55.79 -24.49 -15.02
C CYS A 82 55.77 -25.33 -16.30
#